data_AF-A0A2E9A236-F1
#
_entry.id   AF-A0A2E9A236-F1
#
_cell.length_a   1.000
_cell.length_b   1.000
_cell.length_c   1.000
_cell.angle_alpha   90.00
_cell.angle_beta   90.00
_cell.angle_gamma   90.00
#
_symmetry.space_group_name_H-M   'P 1'
#
loop_
_entity.id
_entity.type
_entity.pdbx_description
1 polymer ?
#
loop_
_entity_poly.entity_id
_entity_poly.type
_entity_poly.pdbx_seq_one_letter_code
_entity_poly.pdbx_strand_id
1 'polypeptide(L)'
;MIKTIIFDLDGVLVDTKKIHFLALNRALIDIEKFEIDYKDHLKTFDGLPTMVKIELLLKQKKIKKKNINKIYSLKQSYTKELLRKEIKYDKKIEKIFFRLKKNFKLAIATNSIQETLDICLKSLKIKKHIDFSISTRDLKFGKPHPEIYLKCLIALESSPSETLVLEDSFFGRSAVKEANCNLMPIKYLSDVTYQNIIKNVNEFKMTNKNFKNQNWEDPKLNILIPMAGAGSRFKDAGYTFPKPLIEIHGKTMIQWVIDGLKLNGKYIFIVQKEHEKKYNLRHFLKVLVPNSEVVETDGITEGAACTTLLAKKYINNSNPLIISNSDQFIEWNSGETMYKFINKNADGGILTFNSMHPKWSYAKVDETGTVKEVAEKKVISNNATVGVYYWKKGSDYVNFSERMIEKNIRHNNEFYVCPVYNQAIEDKKKIIIEDIKKMWGLGTPEDLEYFLKYY
;
A
#
# COMPACT_ATOMS: atom_id res chain seq x y z
N MET A 1 -11.50 -12.72 -13.15
CA MET A 1 -12.92 -12.34 -12.91
C MET A 1 -13.29 -12.85 -11.53
N ILE A 2 -13.93 -12.06 -10.66
CA ILE A 2 -14.33 -12.57 -9.33
C ILE A 2 -15.30 -13.75 -9.47
N LYS A 3 -14.98 -14.85 -8.81
CA LYS A 3 -15.79 -16.08 -8.75
C LYS A 3 -16.17 -16.45 -7.31
N THR A 4 -15.44 -15.92 -6.33
CA THR A 4 -15.60 -16.28 -4.93
C THR A 4 -15.77 -15.04 -4.07
N ILE A 5 -16.72 -15.10 -3.12
CA ILE A 5 -16.97 -14.02 -2.17
C ILE A 5 -16.90 -14.60 -0.75
N ILE A 6 -16.03 -14.03 0.07
CA ILE A 6 -15.85 -14.40 1.48
C ILE A 6 -16.38 -13.25 2.34
N PHE A 7 -17.16 -13.58 3.36
CA PHE A 7 -17.67 -12.62 4.33
C PHE A 7 -17.02 -12.88 5.68
N ASP A 8 -16.51 -11.84 6.33
CA ASP A 8 -16.42 -11.87 7.78
C ASP A 8 -17.84 -11.96 8.40
N LEU A 9 -17.92 -12.42 9.65
CA LEU A 9 -19.17 -12.54 10.37
C LEU A 9 -19.48 -11.28 11.19
N ASP A 10 -18.52 -10.85 12.00
CA ASP A 10 -18.70 -9.95 13.14
C ASP A 10 -18.35 -8.51 12.75
N GLY A 11 -19.37 -7.66 12.55
CA GLY A 11 -19.24 -6.32 12.00
C GLY A 11 -19.55 -6.23 10.50
N VAL A 12 -19.74 -7.40 9.85
CA VAL A 12 -20.16 -7.50 8.44
C VAL A 12 -21.57 -8.07 8.30
N LEU A 13 -21.88 -9.21 8.91
CA LEU A 13 -23.21 -9.81 8.84
C LEU A 13 -24.03 -9.59 10.11
N VAL A 14 -23.35 -9.50 11.25
CA VAL A 14 -23.96 -9.34 12.57
C VAL A 14 -23.08 -8.46 13.46
N ASP A 15 -23.66 -7.70 14.39
CA ASP A 15 -22.90 -7.03 15.44
C ASP A 15 -22.92 -7.87 16.72
N THR A 16 -21.84 -8.61 16.98
CA THR A 16 -21.70 -9.46 18.17
C THR A 16 -20.80 -8.87 19.24
N LYS A 17 -20.15 -7.72 18.98
CA LYS A 17 -19.17 -7.12 19.90
C LYS A 17 -19.83 -6.80 21.24
N LYS A 18 -21.01 -6.15 21.18
CA LYS A 18 -21.83 -5.85 22.36
C LYS A 18 -22.34 -7.11 23.06
N ILE A 19 -22.69 -8.15 22.29
CA ILE A 19 -23.17 -9.43 22.85
C ILE A 19 -22.08 -10.11 23.67
N HIS A 20 -20.84 -10.16 23.15
CA HIS A 20 -19.71 -10.75 23.87
C HIS A 20 -19.33 -9.98 25.12
N PHE A 21 -19.40 -8.64 25.06
CA PHE A 21 -19.21 -7.78 26.23
C PHE A 21 -20.25 -8.08 27.33
N LEU A 22 -21.54 -8.05 26.98
CA LEU A 22 -22.63 -8.32 27.93
C LEU A 22 -22.55 -9.73 28.52
N ALA A 23 -22.23 -10.74 27.71
CA ALA A 23 -22.07 -12.11 28.17
C ALA A 23 -20.93 -12.26 29.17
N LEU A 24 -19.79 -11.60 28.92
CA LEU A 24 -18.65 -11.62 29.83
C LEU A 24 -18.99 -10.93 31.15
N ASN A 25 -19.56 -9.72 31.11
CA ASN A 25 -19.94 -9.00 32.32
C ASN A 25 -20.98 -9.75 33.14
N ARG A 26 -21.99 -10.37 32.50
CA ARG A 26 -22.96 -11.20 33.21
C ARG A 26 -22.28 -12.36 33.95
N ALA A 27 -21.34 -13.05 33.31
CA ALA A 27 -20.58 -14.12 33.96
C ALA A 27 -19.68 -13.61 35.11
N LEU A 28 -19.07 -12.43 34.97
CA LEU A 28 -18.26 -11.81 36.02
C LEU A 28 -19.10 -11.36 37.21
N ILE A 29 -20.27 -10.77 36.99
CA ILE A 29 -21.20 -10.33 38.04
C ILE A 29 -21.72 -11.54 38.82
N ASP A 30 -22.05 -12.63 38.14
CA ASP A 30 -22.59 -13.82 38.80
C ASP A 30 -21.56 -14.49 39.72
N ILE A 31 -20.29 -14.55 39.29
CA ILE A 31 -19.24 -15.31 39.98
C ILE A 31 -18.38 -14.46 40.92
N GLU A 32 -18.04 -13.24 40.52
CA GLU A 32 -17.10 -12.37 41.24
C GLU A 32 -17.74 -11.07 41.74
N LYS A 33 -19.02 -10.81 41.41
CA LYS A 33 -19.74 -9.56 41.73
C LYS A 33 -18.99 -8.32 41.21
N PHE A 34 -18.43 -8.47 40.02
CA PHE A 34 -17.58 -7.49 39.35
C PHE A 34 -18.03 -7.33 37.89
N GLU A 35 -17.88 -6.12 37.34
CA GLU A 35 -18.11 -5.86 35.92
C GLU A 35 -17.02 -4.96 35.34
N ILE A 36 -16.84 -5.02 34.03
CA ILE A 36 -15.89 -4.20 33.28
C ILE A 36 -16.68 -3.08 32.60
N ASP A 37 -16.18 -1.85 32.67
CA ASP A 37 -16.76 -0.74 31.92
C ASP A 37 -16.64 -0.97 30.41
N TYR A 38 -17.62 -0.50 29.63
CA TYR A 38 -17.61 -0.69 28.18
C TYR A 38 -16.42 -0.01 27.50
N LYS A 39 -15.97 1.16 28.00
CA LYS A 39 -14.79 1.86 27.45
C LYS A 39 -13.51 1.06 27.70
N ASP A 40 -13.37 0.48 28.88
CA ASP A 40 -12.23 -0.37 29.22
C ASP A 40 -12.22 -1.64 28.38
N HIS A 41 -13.41 -2.19 28.10
CA HIS A 41 -13.56 -3.30 27.17
C HIS A 41 -13.03 -2.94 25.77
N LEU A 42 -13.48 -1.83 25.21
CA LEU A 42 -13.05 -1.38 23.87
C LEU A 42 -11.55 -1.12 23.79
N LYS A 43 -10.95 -0.55 24.85
CA LYS A 43 -9.52 -0.18 24.85
C LYS A 43 -8.59 -1.37 25.06
N THR A 44 -8.97 -2.30 25.94
CA THR A 44 -8.03 -3.30 26.49
C THR A 44 -8.38 -4.73 26.07
N PHE A 45 -9.67 -5.01 25.89
CA PHE A 45 -10.16 -6.38 25.77
C PHE A 45 -10.78 -6.68 24.41
N ASP A 46 -11.09 -5.68 23.58
CA ASP A 46 -11.73 -5.90 22.29
C ASP A 46 -10.86 -6.75 21.36
N GLY A 47 -11.49 -7.64 20.60
CA GLY A 47 -10.81 -8.59 19.71
C GLY A 47 -10.00 -9.73 20.39
N LEU A 48 -9.73 -9.67 21.70
CA LEU A 48 -8.98 -10.73 22.39
C LEU A 48 -9.81 -12.02 22.60
N PRO A 49 -9.18 -13.21 22.55
CA PRO A 49 -9.84 -14.44 22.96
C PRO A 49 -10.32 -14.39 24.42
N THR A 50 -11.44 -15.05 24.72
CA THR A 50 -12.04 -15.03 26.08
C THR A 50 -11.04 -15.45 27.15
N MET A 51 -10.23 -16.49 26.90
CA MET A 51 -9.23 -16.96 27.87
C MET A 51 -8.17 -15.91 28.16
N VAL A 52 -7.71 -15.17 27.14
CA VAL A 52 -6.75 -14.07 27.31
C VAL A 52 -7.37 -12.96 28.17
N LYS A 53 -8.65 -12.62 27.96
CA LYS A 53 -9.35 -11.64 28.80
C LYS A 53 -9.40 -12.09 30.26
N ILE A 54 -9.75 -13.35 30.50
CA ILE A 54 -9.81 -13.95 31.83
C ILE A 54 -8.42 -13.95 32.51
N GLU A 55 -7.36 -14.29 31.78
CA GLU A 55 -5.98 -14.27 32.28
C GLU A 55 -5.52 -12.85 32.67
N LEU A 56 -5.87 -11.84 31.87
CA LEU A 56 -5.57 -10.44 32.18
C LEU A 56 -6.28 -10.01 33.47
N LEU A 57 -7.56 -10.36 33.62
CA LEU A 57 -8.32 -10.07 34.84
C LEU A 57 -7.75 -10.80 36.06
N LEU A 58 -7.25 -12.03 35.88
CA LEU A 58 -6.57 -12.76 36.94
C LEU A 58 -5.26 -12.08 37.36
N LYS A 59 -4.43 -11.65 36.39
CA LYS A 59 -3.19 -10.90 36.66
C LYS A 59 -3.47 -9.59 37.38
N GLN A 60 -4.58 -8.93 37.06
CA GLN A 60 -5.06 -7.71 37.73
C GLN A 60 -5.72 -7.99 39.09
N LYS A 61 -5.75 -9.25 39.55
CA LYS A 61 -6.43 -9.69 40.79
C LYS A 61 -7.91 -9.30 40.85
N LYS A 62 -8.57 -9.15 39.69
CA LYS A 62 -10.01 -8.85 39.58
C LYS A 62 -10.89 -10.11 39.68
N ILE A 63 -10.31 -11.28 39.43
CA ILE A 63 -10.99 -12.58 39.53
C ILE A 63 -10.13 -13.61 40.28
N LYS A 64 -10.75 -14.67 40.83
CA LYS A 64 -10.06 -15.73 41.57
C LYS A 64 -9.68 -16.88 40.63
N LYS A 65 -8.48 -17.45 40.80
CA LYS A 65 -7.97 -18.56 39.96
C LYS A 65 -8.93 -19.76 39.89
N LYS A 66 -9.60 -20.09 41.01
CA LYS A 66 -10.58 -21.19 41.09
C LYS A 66 -11.83 -21.00 40.22
N ASN A 67 -12.10 -19.76 39.80
CA ASN A 67 -13.32 -19.38 39.09
C ASN A 67 -13.16 -19.28 37.57
N ILE A 68 -11.93 -19.41 37.04
CA ILE A 68 -11.63 -19.31 35.59
C ILE A 68 -12.57 -20.18 34.75
N ASN A 69 -12.65 -21.48 35.06
CA ASN A 69 -13.45 -22.43 34.28
C ASN A 69 -14.95 -22.14 34.38
N LYS A 70 -15.42 -21.66 35.54
CA LYS A 70 -16.83 -21.28 35.76
C LYS A 70 -17.20 -20.04 34.95
N ILE A 71 -16.37 -19.00 35.01
CA ILE A 71 -16.57 -17.75 34.25
C ILE A 71 -16.56 -18.05 32.75
N TYR A 72 -15.59 -18.84 32.28
CA TYR A 72 -15.52 -19.25 30.87
C TYR A 72 -16.81 -19.96 30.44
N SER A 73 -17.24 -20.99 31.18
CA SER A 73 -18.42 -21.79 30.85
C SER A 73 -19.71 -20.96 30.86
N LEU A 74 -19.92 -20.13 31.90
CA LEU A 74 -21.08 -19.24 31.99
C LEU A 74 -21.09 -18.21 30.87
N LYS A 75 -19.95 -17.59 30.56
CA LYS A 75 -19.84 -16.65 29.43
C LYS A 75 -20.26 -17.32 28.13
N GLN A 76 -19.86 -18.57 27.87
CA GLN A 76 -20.27 -19.25 26.64
C GLN A 76 -21.78 -19.52 26.62
N SER A 77 -22.37 -19.93 27.75
CA SER A 77 -23.82 -20.10 27.90
C SER A 77 -24.57 -18.79 27.64
N TYR A 78 -24.16 -17.69 28.27
CA TYR A 78 -24.78 -16.38 28.08
C TYR A 78 -24.58 -15.81 26.68
N THR A 79 -23.42 -16.07 26.06
CA THR A 79 -23.18 -15.70 24.66
C THR A 79 -24.21 -16.40 23.77
N LYS A 80 -24.43 -17.71 23.96
CA LYS A 80 -25.40 -18.49 23.20
C LYS A 80 -26.84 -18.01 23.40
N GLU A 81 -27.22 -17.72 24.64
CA GLU A 81 -28.53 -17.15 24.97
C GLU A 81 -28.75 -15.80 24.26
N LEU A 82 -27.81 -14.88 24.41
CA LEU A 82 -27.89 -13.54 23.84
C LEU A 82 -27.85 -13.56 22.30
N LEU A 83 -27.00 -14.40 21.68
CA LEU A 83 -26.99 -14.55 20.22
C LEU A 83 -28.34 -15.03 19.68
N ARG A 84 -28.99 -16.01 20.33
CA ARG A 84 -30.32 -16.49 19.93
C ARG A 84 -31.41 -15.43 20.12
N LYS A 85 -31.24 -14.57 21.13
CA LYS A 85 -32.17 -13.49 21.42
C LYS A 85 -32.02 -12.32 20.45
N GLU A 86 -30.81 -11.84 20.24
CA GLU A 86 -30.53 -10.58 19.53
C GLU A 86 -30.35 -10.78 18.02
N ILE A 87 -29.72 -11.89 17.58
CA ILE A 87 -29.54 -12.16 16.15
C ILE A 87 -30.84 -12.73 15.57
N LYS A 88 -31.61 -11.85 14.95
CA LYS A 88 -32.87 -12.19 14.28
C LYS A 88 -32.67 -12.44 12.79
N TYR A 89 -33.66 -13.10 12.22
CA TYR A 89 -33.75 -13.31 10.78
C TYR A 89 -33.86 -11.98 10.05
N ASP A 90 -32.94 -11.74 9.10
CA ASP A 90 -32.98 -10.61 8.18
C ASP A 90 -33.23 -11.10 6.75
N LYS A 91 -34.44 -10.82 6.25
CA LYS A 91 -34.87 -11.16 4.89
C LYS A 91 -34.00 -10.51 3.82
N LYS A 92 -33.39 -9.35 4.09
CA LYS A 92 -32.49 -8.68 3.14
C LYS A 92 -31.20 -9.47 3.00
N ILE A 93 -30.60 -9.92 4.11
CA ILE A 93 -29.39 -10.74 4.10
C ILE A 93 -29.64 -12.09 3.40
N GLU A 94 -30.71 -12.81 3.74
CA GLU A 94 -31.03 -14.08 3.04
C GLU A 94 -31.17 -13.86 1.52
N LYS A 95 -31.87 -12.80 1.10
CA LYS A 95 -32.01 -12.44 -0.32
C LYS A 95 -30.67 -12.12 -0.99
N ILE A 96 -29.75 -11.46 -0.30
CA ILE A 96 -28.41 -11.17 -0.84
C ILE A 96 -27.68 -12.48 -1.13
N PHE A 97 -27.60 -13.38 -0.15
CA PHE A 97 -26.94 -14.68 -0.30
C PHE A 97 -27.61 -15.54 -1.38
N PHE A 98 -28.94 -15.59 -1.41
CA PHE A 98 -29.69 -16.28 -2.47
C PHE A 98 -29.34 -15.77 -3.87
N ARG A 99 -29.20 -14.45 -4.06
CA ARG A 99 -28.84 -13.87 -5.36
C ARG A 99 -27.39 -14.10 -5.72
N LEU A 100 -26.47 -13.96 -4.77
CA LEU A 100 -25.03 -14.14 -5.00
C LEU A 100 -24.69 -15.60 -5.32
N LYS A 101 -25.33 -16.55 -4.62
CA LYS A 101 -25.08 -17.99 -4.78
C LYS A 101 -25.30 -18.50 -6.21
N LYS A 102 -26.10 -17.80 -7.02
CA LYS A 102 -26.32 -18.15 -8.43
C LYS A 102 -25.04 -18.06 -9.27
N ASN A 103 -24.11 -17.19 -8.92
CA ASN A 103 -22.94 -16.84 -9.74
C ASN A 103 -21.60 -16.93 -9.00
N PHE A 104 -21.59 -17.11 -7.68
CA PHE A 104 -20.37 -17.08 -6.87
C PHE A 104 -20.32 -18.24 -5.88
N LYS A 105 -19.11 -18.74 -5.61
CA LYS A 105 -18.83 -19.54 -4.42
C LYS A 105 -18.83 -18.62 -3.20
N LEU A 106 -19.55 -18.99 -2.14
CA LEU A 106 -19.71 -18.15 -0.95
C LEU A 106 -19.06 -18.80 0.27
N ALA A 107 -18.25 -18.03 0.99
CA ALA A 107 -17.65 -18.47 2.25
C ALA A 107 -17.87 -17.51 3.40
N ILE A 108 -17.82 -18.05 4.63
CA ILE A 108 -17.79 -17.27 5.88
C ILE A 108 -16.46 -17.54 6.60
N ALA A 109 -15.76 -16.49 7.00
CA ALA A 109 -14.46 -16.58 7.65
C ALA A 109 -14.41 -15.67 8.88
N THR A 110 -14.49 -16.24 10.09
CA THR A 110 -14.58 -15.48 11.35
C THR A 110 -13.54 -15.90 12.40
N ASN A 111 -13.08 -14.93 13.19
CA ASN A 111 -12.31 -15.17 14.43
C ASN A 111 -13.20 -15.60 15.61
N SER A 112 -14.50 -15.78 15.40
CA SER A 112 -15.40 -16.37 16.40
C SER A 112 -15.20 -17.89 16.54
N ILE A 113 -15.71 -18.44 17.64
CA ILE A 113 -15.78 -19.90 17.83
C ILE A 113 -16.87 -20.51 16.94
N GLN A 114 -16.75 -21.81 16.69
CA GLN A 114 -17.69 -22.56 15.84
C GLN A 114 -19.16 -22.39 16.25
N GLU A 115 -19.44 -22.38 17.55
CA GLU A 115 -20.83 -22.31 18.04
C GLU A 115 -21.49 -20.96 17.75
N THR A 116 -20.73 -19.85 17.82
CA THR A 116 -21.21 -18.52 17.39
C THR A 116 -21.54 -18.53 15.90
N LEU A 117 -20.64 -19.07 15.08
CA LEU A 117 -20.84 -19.20 13.64
C LEU A 117 -22.14 -19.97 13.33
N ASP A 118 -22.31 -21.16 13.91
CA ASP A 118 -23.50 -21.99 13.66
C ASP A 118 -24.81 -21.32 14.09
N ILE A 119 -24.84 -20.60 15.22
CA ILE A 119 -26.02 -19.85 15.66
C ILE A 119 -26.35 -18.73 14.68
N CYS A 120 -25.36 -17.91 14.29
CA CYS A 120 -25.57 -16.80 13.37
C CYS A 120 -26.06 -17.29 12.00
N LEU A 121 -25.44 -18.32 11.43
CA LEU A 121 -25.85 -18.86 10.13
C LEU A 121 -27.28 -19.45 10.16
N LYS A 122 -27.66 -20.07 11.28
CA LYS A 122 -29.02 -20.60 11.49
C LYS A 122 -30.03 -19.46 11.64
N SER A 123 -29.75 -18.46 12.47
CA SER A 123 -30.64 -17.31 12.71
C SER A 123 -30.87 -16.49 11.43
N LEU A 124 -29.82 -16.28 10.64
CA LEU A 124 -29.89 -15.57 9.36
C LEU A 124 -30.45 -16.42 8.21
N LYS A 125 -30.64 -17.73 8.40
CA LYS A 125 -31.10 -18.70 7.38
C LYS A 125 -30.23 -18.78 6.12
N ILE A 126 -28.95 -18.42 6.22
CA ILE A 126 -28.01 -18.39 5.09
C ILE A 126 -27.16 -19.66 4.93
N LYS A 127 -27.19 -20.59 5.90
CA LYS A 127 -26.35 -21.81 5.88
C LYS A 127 -26.45 -22.60 4.56
N LYS A 128 -27.66 -22.69 3.99
CA LYS A 128 -27.93 -23.37 2.70
C LYS A 128 -27.29 -22.70 1.47
N HIS A 129 -26.81 -21.47 1.60
CA HIS A 129 -26.21 -20.70 0.51
C HIS A 129 -24.68 -20.65 0.59
N ILE A 130 -24.07 -21.21 1.64
CA ILE A 130 -22.64 -21.12 1.90
C ILE A 130 -21.97 -22.42 1.47
N ASP A 131 -20.90 -22.32 0.68
CA ASP A 131 -20.10 -23.44 0.21
C ASP A 131 -19.09 -23.90 1.26
N PHE A 132 -18.51 -22.95 2.00
CA PHE A 132 -17.51 -23.23 3.02
C PHE A 132 -17.60 -22.22 4.17
N SER A 133 -17.38 -22.66 5.39
CA SER A 133 -17.33 -21.76 6.54
C SER A 133 -16.25 -22.20 7.51
N ILE A 134 -15.45 -21.26 7.99
CA ILE A 134 -14.35 -21.51 8.91
C ILE A 134 -14.44 -20.62 10.14
N SER A 135 -14.11 -21.20 11.28
CA SER A 135 -14.04 -20.54 12.60
C SER A 135 -12.66 -20.76 13.22
N THR A 136 -12.41 -20.18 14.38
CA THR A 136 -11.16 -20.39 15.14
C THR A 136 -10.86 -21.84 15.51
N ARG A 137 -11.86 -22.74 15.51
CA ARG A 137 -11.65 -24.16 15.81
C ARG A 137 -10.62 -24.79 14.88
N ASP A 138 -10.64 -24.39 13.61
CA ASP A 138 -9.89 -25.03 12.55
C ASP A 138 -8.67 -24.17 12.15
N LEU A 139 -8.19 -23.28 13.03
CA LEU A 139 -7.08 -22.34 12.78
C LEU A 139 -5.94 -22.52 13.80
N LYS A 140 -4.70 -22.48 13.31
CA LYS A 140 -3.52 -22.33 14.16
C LYS A 140 -3.31 -20.86 14.54
N PHE A 141 -3.50 -19.96 13.58
CA PHE A 141 -3.39 -18.52 13.77
C PHE A 141 -4.67 -17.80 13.30
N GLY A 142 -5.28 -17.01 14.19
CA GLY A 142 -6.38 -16.11 13.82
C GLY A 142 -5.90 -14.85 13.09
N LYS A 143 -6.84 -14.05 12.58
CA LYS A 143 -6.54 -12.72 12.00
C LYS A 143 -5.75 -11.88 13.04
N PRO A 144 -4.68 -11.16 12.67
CA PRO A 144 -4.32 -10.68 11.32
C PRO A 144 -3.56 -11.67 10.43
N HIS A 145 -3.23 -12.88 10.89
CA HIS A 145 -2.57 -13.86 10.03
C HIS A 145 -3.52 -14.32 8.88
N PRO A 146 -3.02 -14.53 7.65
CA PRO A 146 -3.86 -14.79 6.47
C PRO A 146 -4.43 -16.22 6.41
N GLU A 147 -4.03 -17.12 7.33
CA GLU A 147 -4.39 -18.55 7.32
C GLU A 147 -5.88 -18.81 7.08
N ILE A 148 -6.75 -18.02 7.72
CA ILE A 148 -8.20 -18.18 7.57
C ILE A 148 -8.67 -18.00 6.12
N TYR A 149 -8.11 -17.03 5.40
CA TYR A 149 -8.44 -16.79 4.00
C TYR A 149 -7.75 -17.79 3.08
N LEU A 150 -6.51 -18.16 3.36
CA LEU A 150 -5.80 -19.21 2.60
C LEU A 150 -6.56 -20.54 2.65
N LYS A 151 -7.11 -20.92 3.81
CA LYS A 151 -7.95 -22.13 3.94
C LYS A 151 -9.26 -22.02 3.14
N CYS A 152 -9.91 -20.87 3.14
CA CYS A 152 -11.08 -20.64 2.28
C CYS A 152 -10.74 -20.77 0.79
N LEU A 153 -9.59 -20.23 0.36
CA LEU A 153 -9.13 -20.33 -1.04
C LEU A 153 -8.91 -21.79 -1.46
N ILE A 154 -8.25 -22.58 -0.60
CA ILE A 154 -8.02 -24.01 -0.84
C ILE A 154 -9.35 -24.77 -0.91
N ALA A 155 -10.22 -24.61 0.10
CA ALA A 155 -11.50 -25.32 0.17
C ALA A 155 -12.45 -24.99 -0.98
N LEU A 156 -12.35 -23.78 -1.53
CA LEU A 156 -13.18 -23.32 -2.65
C LEU A 156 -12.46 -23.37 -3.99
N GLU A 157 -11.25 -23.94 -4.07
CA GLU A 157 -10.44 -24.02 -5.30
C GLU A 157 -10.38 -22.66 -6.02
N SER A 158 -10.11 -21.61 -5.25
CA SER A 158 -10.17 -20.22 -5.71
C SER A 158 -8.79 -19.58 -5.62
N SER A 159 -8.45 -18.73 -6.58
CA SER A 159 -7.24 -17.90 -6.49
C SER A 159 -7.53 -16.59 -5.73
N PRO A 160 -6.50 -15.96 -5.13
CA PRO A 160 -6.66 -14.68 -4.45
C PRO A 160 -7.24 -13.57 -5.35
N SER A 161 -6.79 -13.50 -6.60
CA SER A 161 -7.21 -12.49 -7.58
C SER A 161 -8.67 -12.63 -8.05
N GLU A 162 -9.26 -13.82 -7.87
CA GLU A 162 -10.66 -14.12 -8.18
C GLU A 162 -11.57 -14.08 -6.95
N THR A 163 -11.04 -13.67 -5.80
CA THR A 163 -11.73 -13.68 -4.52
C THR A 163 -11.93 -12.26 -3.99
N LEU A 164 -13.17 -11.93 -3.61
CA LEU A 164 -13.54 -10.69 -2.93
C LEU A 164 -13.87 -11.00 -1.46
N VAL A 165 -13.25 -10.28 -0.53
CA VAL A 165 -13.50 -10.42 0.91
C VAL A 165 -14.16 -9.17 1.47
N LEU A 166 -15.28 -9.32 2.17
CA LEU A 166 -15.95 -8.25 2.91
C LEU A 166 -15.51 -8.28 4.38
N GLU A 167 -14.95 -7.18 4.87
CA GLU A 167 -14.32 -7.15 6.20
C GLU A 167 -14.37 -5.76 6.85
N ASP A 168 -14.75 -5.67 8.13
CA ASP A 168 -14.87 -4.42 8.88
C ASP A 168 -13.59 -4.06 9.66
N SER A 169 -12.92 -5.06 10.23
CA SER A 169 -11.91 -4.87 11.26
C SER A 169 -10.52 -4.56 10.70
N PHE A 170 -9.71 -3.80 11.44
CA PHE A 170 -8.33 -3.51 11.05
C PHE A 170 -7.51 -4.80 10.85
N PHE A 171 -7.52 -5.71 11.83
CA PHE A 171 -6.77 -6.97 11.75
C PHE A 171 -7.28 -7.87 10.63
N GLY A 172 -8.60 -7.93 10.41
CA GLY A 172 -9.14 -8.70 9.30
C GLY A 172 -8.76 -8.13 7.95
N ARG A 173 -8.77 -6.80 7.77
CA ARG A 173 -8.32 -6.17 6.52
C ARG A 173 -6.85 -6.42 6.24
N SER A 174 -6.00 -6.44 7.28
CA SER A 174 -4.60 -6.83 7.15
C SER A 174 -4.46 -8.29 6.68
N ALA A 175 -5.22 -9.21 7.27
CA ALA A 175 -5.24 -10.62 6.84
C ALA A 175 -5.68 -10.79 5.38
N VAL A 176 -6.67 -10.01 4.90
CA VAL A 176 -7.10 -10.04 3.48
C VAL A 176 -5.96 -9.62 2.55
N LYS A 177 -5.25 -8.54 2.91
CA LYS A 177 -4.12 -8.02 2.15
C LYS A 177 -2.96 -9.00 2.11
N GLU A 178 -2.60 -9.60 3.25
CA GLU A 178 -1.55 -10.63 3.30
C GLU A 178 -1.91 -11.89 2.50
N ALA A 179 -3.20 -12.21 2.41
CA ALA A 179 -3.69 -13.29 1.54
C ALA A 179 -3.75 -12.91 0.05
N ASN A 180 -3.42 -11.67 -0.32
CA ASN A 180 -3.52 -11.11 -1.68
C ASN A 180 -4.93 -11.17 -2.30
N CYS A 181 -5.97 -11.18 -1.47
CA CYS A 181 -7.36 -11.16 -1.94
C CYS A 181 -7.84 -9.73 -2.19
N ASN A 182 -8.88 -9.56 -3.03
CA ASN A 182 -9.54 -8.27 -3.20
C ASN A 182 -10.36 -7.94 -1.94
N LEU A 183 -10.28 -6.70 -1.46
CA LEU A 183 -10.94 -6.26 -0.23
C LEU A 183 -12.08 -5.28 -0.54
N MET A 184 -13.27 -5.58 -0.02
CA MET A 184 -14.37 -4.63 0.14
C MET A 184 -14.46 -4.25 1.63
N PRO A 185 -13.97 -3.07 2.05
CA PRO A 185 -14.03 -2.67 3.45
C PRO A 185 -15.48 -2.34 3.84
N ILE A 186 -15.90 -2.85 5.00
CA ILE A 186 -17.22 -2.57 5.57
C ILE A 186 -17.07 -1.56 6.69
N LYS A 187 -17.82 -0.46 6.63
CA LYS A 187 -17.85 0.55 7.69
C LYS A 187 -19.09 0.39 8.56
N TYR A 188 -20.21 0.02 7.94
CA TYR A 188 -21.49 -0.23 8.59
C TYR A 188 -22.15 -1.48 8.01
N LEU A 189 -22.95 -2.19 8.80
CA LEU A 189 -23.73 -3.34 8.32
C LEU A 189 -24.61 -3.00 7.11
N SER A 190 -25.07 -1.74 7.01
CA SER A 190 -25.83 -1.23 5.87
C SER A 190 -25.06 -1.22 4.55
N ASP A 191 -23.73 -1.32 4.57
CA ASP A 191 -22.90 -1.36 3.37
C ASP A 191 -23.03 -2.70 2.64
N VAL A 192 -23.43 -3.76 3.35
CA VAL A 192 -23.62 -5.11 2.82
C VAL A 192 -24.94 -5.19 2.06
N THR A 193 -24.93 -4.65 0.85
CA THR A 193 -26.04 -4.72 -0.10
C THR A 193 -25.62 -5.46 -1.37
N TYR A 194 -26.59 -6.10 -2.04
CA TYR A 194 -26.31 -6.76 -3.32
C TYR A 194 -25.72 -5.79 -4.35
N GLN A 195 -26.22 -4.54 -4.40
CA GLN A 195 -25.75 -3.52 -5.33
C GLN A 195 -24.28 -3.15 -5.06
N ASN A 196 -23.92 -2.90 -3.79
CA ASN A 196 -22.53 -2.57 -3.43
C ASN A 196 -21.57 -3.72 -3.71
N ILE A 197 -21.98 -4.95 -3.39
CA ILE A 197 -21.17 -6.15 -3.64
C ILE A 197 -20.96 -6.34 -5.14
N ILE A 198 -22.01 -6.26 -5.95
CA ILE A 198 -21.89 -6.39 -7.40
C ILE A 198 -21.11 -5.22 -8.02
N LYS A 199 -21.27 -4.00 -7.50
CA LYS A 199 -20.44 -2.86 -7.89
C LYS A 199 -18.96 -3.17 -7.65
N ASN A 200 -18.59 -3.62 -6.47
CA ASN A 200 -17.20 -4.00 -6.16
C ASN A 200 -16.73 -5.18 -7.03
N VAL A 201 -17.55 -6.21 -7.20
CA VAL A 201 -17.24 -7.32 -8.12
C VAL A 201 -16.98 -6.80 -9.53
N ASN A 202 -17.78 -5.87 -10.02
CA ASN A 202 -17.63 -5.28 -11.35
C ASN A 202 -16.44 -4.33 -11.42
N GLU A 203 -16.17 -3.55 -10.39
CA GLU A 203 -14.95 -2.76 -10.25
C GLU A 203 -13.72 -3.68 -10.27
N PHE A 204 -13.78 -4.87 -9.65
CA PHE A 204 -12.76 -5.91 -9.71
C PHE A 204 -12.76 -6.73 -11.02
N LYS A 205 -13.85 -6.71 -11.80
CA LYS A 205 -13.87 -7.22 -13.19
C LYS A 205 -13.27 -6.21 -14.17
N MET A 206 -13.58 -4.93 -14.00
CA MET A 206 -13.02 -3.82 -14.77
C MET A 206 -11.57 -3.59 -14.39
N THR A 207 -11.21 -3.70 -13.12
CA THR A 207 -9.82 -3.74 -12.68
C THR A 207 -9.16 -5.08 -12.99
N ASN A 208 -9.82 -6.22 -13.19
CA ASN A 208 -9.12 -7.36 -13.83
C ASN A 208 -8.92 -7.19 -15.36
N LYS A 209 -9.65 -6.26 -16.00
CA LYS A 209 -9.28 -5.71 -17.32
C LYS A 209 -8.24 -4.57 -17.22
N ASN A 210 -8.19 -3.85 -16.09
CA ASN A 210 -7.33 -2.68 -15.84
C ASN A 210 -6.18 -2.93 -14.82
N PHE A 211 -5.95 -4.15 -14.35
CA PHE A 211 -4.75 -4.59 -13.64
C PHE A 211 -3.64 -4.87 -14.66
N LYS A 212 -3.97 -4.75 -15.95
CA LYS A 212 -3.03 -4.41 -17.01
C LYS A 212 -2.65 -2.93 -17.06
N ASN A 213 -3.40 -2.01 -16.44
CA ASN A 213 -2.90 -0.67 -16.14
C ASN A 213 -2.26 -0.69 -14.76
N GLN A 214 -0.97 -1.03 -14.76
CA GLN A 214 -0.03 -0.86 -13.65
C GLN A 214 0.18 0.62 -13.27
N ASN A 215 -0.69 1.52 -13.72
CA ASN A 215 -0.46 2.95 -13.70
C ASN A 215 -1.16 3.60 -12.50
N TRP A 216 -0.43 4.39 -11.73
CA TRP A 216 -1.00 5.24 -10.70
C TRP A 216 -1.53 6.54 -11.32
N GLU A 217 -2.79 6.88 -11.08
CA GLU A 217 -3.41 8.08 -11.60
C GLU A 217 -3.75 9.05 -10.46
N ASP A 218 -3.11 10.21 -10.46
CA ASP A 218 -3.39 11.30 -9.53
C ASP A 218 -3.17 12.65 -10.22
N PRO A 219 -4.25 13.37 -10.58
CA PRO A 219 -4.14 14.68 -11.22
C PRO A 219 -3.39 15.75 -10.40
N LYS A 220 -3.25 15.54 -9.08
CA LYS A 220 -2.49 16.45 -8.20
C LYS A 220 -1.01 16.07 -8.12
N LEU A 221 -0.62 14.86 -8.51
CA LEU A 221 0.77 14.42 -8.46
C LEU A 221 1.62 15.20 -9.47
N ASN A 222 2.64 15.88 -8.96
CA ASN A 222 3.70 16.47 -9.79
C ASN A 222 4.77 15.42 -10.07
N ILE A 223 5.20 15.31 -11.33
CA ILE A 223 6.24 14.38 -11.77
C ILE A 223 7.36 15.20 -12.41
N LEU A 224 8.46 15.35 -11.70
CA LEU A 224 9.59 16.19 -12.08
C LEU A 224 10.72 15.36 -12.68
N ILE A 225 11.11 15.69 -13.91
CA ILE A 225 12.20 15.00 -14.61
C ILE A 225 13.27 16.03 -15.04
N PRO A 226 14.37 16.17 -14.27
CA PRO A 226 15.51 16.96 -14.71
C PRO A 226 16.26 16.23 -15.84
N MET A 227 16.36 16.87 -17.00
CA MET A 227 17.03 16.34 -18.19
C MET A 227 17.97 17.36 -18.82
N ALA A 228 18.45 18.31 -18.02
CA ALA A 228 19.35 19.38 -18.43
C ALA A 228 20.84 19.03 -18.32
N GLY A 229 21.19 17.77 -18.01
CA GLY A 229 22.60 17.35 -17.92
C GLY A 229 23.33 17.38 -19.27
N ALA A 230 24.65 17.55 -19.24
CA ALA A 230 25.48 17.68 -20.44
C ALA A 230 25.56 16.40 -21.30
N GLY A 231 25.40 15.23 -20.68
CA GLY A 231 25.45 13.93 -21.37
C GLY A 231 26.83 13.60 -21.96
N SER A 232 27.92 14.13 -21.38
CA SER A 232 29.26 14.11 -21.98
C SER A 232 29.72 12.71 -22.42
N ARG A 233 29.49 11.67 -21.62
CA ARG A 233 29.86 10.28 -21.99
C ARG A 233 29.29 9.80 -23.32
N PHE A 234 28.07 10.21 -23.65
CA PHE A 234 27.46 9.88 -24.95
C PHE A 234 28.04 10.73 -26.07
N LYS A 235 28.32 12.01 -25.82
CA LYS A 235 29.01 12.88 -26.80
C LYS A 235 30.40 12.34 -27.14
N ASP A 236 31.15 11.94 -26.11
CA ASP A 236 32.49 11.36 -26.25
C ASP A 236 32.46 10.01 -26.99
N ALA A 237 31.38 9.25 -26.84
CA ALA A 237 31.11 8.03 -27.59
C ALA A 237 30.55 8.26 -29.01
N GLY A 238 30.48 9.51 -29.48
CA GLY A 238 30.09 9.86 -30.86
C GLY A 238 28.60 10.06 -31.10
N TYR A 239 27.76 10.07 -30.06
CA TYR A 239 26.32 10.35 -30.22
C TYR A 239 26.08 11.83 -30.53
N THR A 240 25.29 12.09 -31.56
CA THR A 240 24.99 13.45 -32.04
C THR A 240 23.76 14.08 -31.38
N PHE A 241 22.84 13.26 -30.89
CA PHE A 241 21.65 13.71 -30.16
C PHE A 241 21.93 13.85 -28.66
N PRO A 242 21.27 14.80 -27.97
CA PRO A 242 21.28 14.86 -26.51
C PRO A 242 20.82 13.52 -25.90
N LYS A 243 21.43 13.11 -24.79
CA LYS A 243 21.13 11.82 -24.13
C LYS A 243 19.64 11.46 -24.05
N PRO A 244 18.73 12.34 -23.59
CA PRO A 244 17.31 12.01 -23.48
C PRO A 244 16.62 11.73 -24.84
N LEU A 245 17.19 12.21 -25.95
CA LEU A 245 16.68 12.04 -27.32
C LEU A 245 17.32 10.88 -28.07
N ILE A 246 18.30 10.17 -27.48
CA ILE A 246 18.88 8.97 -28.10
C ILE A 246 17.76 7.95 -28.32
N GLU A 247 17.68 7.41 -29.53
CA GLU A 247 16.68 6.42 -29.92
C GLU A 247 17.11 5.00 -29.48
N ILE A 248 16.14 4.26 -28.95
CA ILE A 248 16.27 2.91 -28.42
C ILE A 248 15.03 2.14 -28.89
N HIS A 249 15.18 1.18 -29.82
CA HIS A 249 14.07 0.40 -30.40
C HIS A 249 12.87 1.25 -30.89
N GLY A 250 13.13 2.35 -31.60
CA GLY A 250 12.06 3.20 -32.17
C GLY A 250 11.40 4.16 -31.17
N LYS A 251 11.92 4.28 -29.95
CA LYS A 251 11.48 5.27 -28.93
C LYS A 251 12.68 6.02 -28.39
N THR A 252 12.50 7.28 -28.00
CA THR A 252 13.59 8.02 -27.34
C THR A 252 13.82 7.53 -25.91
N MET A 253 15.03 7.72 -25.37
CA MET A 253 15.35 7.37 -23.98
C MET A 253 14.37 7.99 -22.98
N ILE A 254 13.99 9.26 -23.16
CA ILE A 254 13.00 9.90 -22.29
C ILE A 254 11.61 9.26 -22.40
N GLN A 255 11.23 8.76 -23.58
CA GLN A 255 9.97 8.03 -23.75
C GLN A 255 10.00 6.70 -23.00
N TRP A 256 11.12 5.98 -23.02
CA TRP A 256 11.31 4.78 -22.18
C TRP A 256 11.16 5.10 -20.68
N VAL A 257 11.76 6.19 -20.21
CA VAL A 257 11.63 6.65 -18.81
C VAL A 257 10.15 6.91 -18.47
N ILE A 258 9.44 7.70 -19.29
CA ILE A 258 8.03 8.04 -19.08
C ILE A 258 7.16 6.78 -19.05
N ASP A 259 7.34 5.89 -20.03
CA ASP A 259 6.60 4.62 -20.13
C ASP A 259 6.89 3.68 -18.95
N GLY A 260 8.13 3.67 -18.45
CA GLY A 260 8.56 2.87 -17.31
C GLY A 260 8.03 3.39 -15.97
N LEU A 261 7.84 4.70 -15.84
CA LEU A 261 7.27 5.29 -14.63
C LEU A 261 5.84 4.84 -14.39
N LYS A 262 5.03 4.69 -15.44
CA LYS A 262 3.62 4.29 -15.32
C LYS A 262 2.84 5.20 -14.39
N LEU A 263 3.12 6.51 -14.41
CA LEU A 263 2.44 7.49 -13.59
C LEU A 263 1.60 8.40 -14.48
N ASN A 264 0.40 8.75 -14.02
CA ASN A 264 -0.43 9.76 -14.66
C ASN A 264 -0.63 10.92 -13.67
N GLY A 265 -0.13 12.09 -14.04
CA GLY A 265 -0.09 13.29 -13.23
C GLY A 265 0.39 14.48 -14.05
N LYS A 266 0.78 15.58 -13.38
CA LYS A 266 1.35 16.76 -14.04
C LYS A 266 2.86 16.57 -14.22
N TYR A 267 3.31 16.36 -15.45
CA TYR A 267 4.73 16.24 -15.76
C TYR A 267 5.39 17.62 -15.85
N ILE A 268 6.61 17.72 -15.33
CA ILE A 268 7.42 18.93 -15.35
C ILE A 268 8.82 18.52 -15.79
N PHE A 269 9.24 18.99 -16.96
CA PHE A 269 10.57 18.69 -17.50
C PHE A 269 11.47 19.91 -17.35
N ILE A 270 12.74 19.67 -17.02
CA ILE A 270 13.76 20.71 -17.00
C ILE A 270 14.78 20.42 -18.10
N VAL A 271 14.86 21.30 -19.09
CA VAL A 271 15.66 21.13 -20.31
C VAL A 271 16.71 22.23 -20.44
N GLN A 272 17.80 21.96 -21.15
CA GLN A 272 18.71 23.04 -21.56
C GLN A 272 18.06 23.90 -22.65
N LYS A 273 18.19 25.22 -22.52
CA LYS A 273 17.66 26.18 -23.49
C LYS A 273 18.24 25.99 -24.91
N GLU A 274 19.49 25.58 -25.00
CA GLU A 274 20.12 25.24 -26.29
C GLU A 274 19.41 24.05 -26.95
N HIS A 275 19.13 22.99 -26.19
CA HIS A 275 18.43 21.82 -26.71
C HIS A 275 16.97 22.15 -27.08
N GLU A 276 16.30 23.02 -26.32
CA GLU A 276 14.97 23.52 -26.69
C GLU A 276 14.99 24.24 -28.04
N LYS A 277 15.92 25.20 -28.22
CA LYS A 277 16.06 25.95 -29.48
C LYS A 277 16.37 25.05 -30.67
N LYS A 278 17.21 24.03 -30.47
CA LYS A 278 17.68 23.16 -31.57
C LYS A 278 16.69 22.05 -31.93
N TYR A 279 16.00 21.48 -30.94
CA TYR A 279 15.19 20.26 -31.13
C TYR A 279 13.70 20.45 -30.82
N ASN A 280 13.27 21.64 -30.42
CA ASN A 280 11.87 21.95 -30.08
C ASN A 280 11.30 20.97 -29.03
N LEU A 281 12.05 20.79 -27.93
CA LEU A 281 11.74 19.80 -26.88
C LEU A 281 10.37 20.04 -26.25
N ARG A 282 9.93 21.29 -26.11
CA ARG A 282 8.61 21.63 -25.57
C ARG A 282 7.49 21.02 -26.40
N HIS A 283 7.56 21.12 -27.73
CA HIS A 283 6.56 20.50 -28.59
C HIS A 283 6.64 18.98 -28.49
N PHE A 284 7.84 18.42 -28.61
CA PHE A 284 8.08 16.98 -28.52
C PHE A 284 7.54 16.36 -27.22
N LEU A 285 7.88 16.96 -26.07
CA LEU A 285 7.44 16.49 -24.75
C LEU A 285 5.93 16.67 -24.54
N LYS A 286 5.30 17.69 -25.14
CA LYS A 286 3.84 17.84 -25.13
C LYS A 286 3.13 16.80 -25.99
N VAL A 287 3.75 16.32 -27.07
CA VAL A 287 3.21 15.20 -27.86
C VAL A 287 3.28 13.90 -27.05
N LEU A 288 4.40 13.67 -26.34
CA LEU A 288 4.54 12.50 -25.46
C LEU A 288 3.60 12.55 -24.26
N VAL A 289 3.53 13.72 -23.59
CA VAL A 289 2.72 13.94 -22.39
C VAL A 289 1.99 15.28 -22.53
N PRO A 290 0.72 15.28 -22.96
CA PRO A 290 -0.05 16.51 -23.19
C PRO A 290 -0.15 17.42 -21.96
N ASN A 291 -0.26 16.82 -20.76
CA ASN A 291 -0.29 17.54 -19.49
C ASN A 291 1.11 17.74 -18.90
N SER A 292 1.95 18.46 -19.64
CA SER A 292 3.34 18.74 -19.23
C SER A 292 3.70 20.22 -19.28
N GLU A 293 4.58 20.60 -18.37
CA GLU A 293 5.28 21.89 -18.32
C GLU A 293 6.76 21.69 -18.66
N VAL A 294 7.36 22.68 -19.32
CA VAL A 294 8.79 22.69 -19.63
C VAL A 294 9.43 23.94 -19.07
N VAL A 295 10.44 23.74 -18.23
CA VAL A 295 11.31 24.75 -17.62
C VAL A 295 12.68 24.69 -18.30
N GLU A 296 13.21 25.85 -18.66
CA GLU A 296 14.50 25.97 -19.34
C GLU A 296 15.60 26.40 -18.37
N THR A 297 16.82 25.91 -18.58
CA THR A 297 18.04 26.43 -17.93
C THR A 297 19.01 26.99 -18.96
N ASP A 298 19.66 28.11 -18.63
CA ASP A 298 20.68 28.76 -19.45
C ASP A 298 22.06 28.08 -19.35
N GLY A 299 22.19 27.02 -18.56
CA GLY A 299 23.43 26.24 -18.44
C GLY A 299 23.36 25.06 -17.47
N ILE A 300 24.54 24.48 -17.19
CA ILE A 300 24.72 23.40 -16.21
C ILE A 300 24.63 24.01 -14.80
N THR A 301 23.75 23.46 -13.96
CA THR A 301 23.63 23.85 -12.55
C THR A 301 24.67 23.13 -11.69
N GLU A 302 24.83 23.53 -10.43
CA GLU A 302 25.73 22.87 -9.45
C GLU A 302 25.27 21.47 -8.99
N GLY A 303 24.53 20.74 -9.83
CA GLY A 303 23.99 19.41 -9.55
C GLY A 303 22.48 19.29 -9.75
N ALA A 304 22.00 18.05 -9.72
CA ALA A 304 20.62 17.69 -10.02
C ALA A 304 19.60 18.32 -9.05
N ALA A 305 19.94 18.47 -7.76
CA ALA A 305 19.05 19.13 -6.81
C ALA A 305 18.93 20.65 -7.06
N CYS A 306 19.97 21.29 -7.58
CA CYS A 306 19.85 22.68 -8.03
C CYS A 306 19.01 22.78 -9.31
N THR A 307 19.15 21.80 -10.22
CA THR A 307 18.32 21.74 -11.44
C THR A 307 16.84 21.67 -11.08
N THR A 308 16.43 20.75 -10.20
CA THR A 308 15.03 20.55 -9.82
C THR A 308 14.40 21.80 -9.19
N LEU A 309 15.16 22.59 -8.45
CA LEU A 309 14.68 23.84 -7.84
C LEU A 309 14.33 24.93 -8.87
N LEU A 310 14.79 24.85 -10.11
CA LEU A 310 14.30 25.75 -11.18
C LEU A 310 12.79 25.59 -11.42
N ALA A 311 12.22 24.44 -11.07
CA ALA A 311 10.78 24.18 -11.12
C ALA A 311 10.04 24.57 -9.82
N LYS A 312 10.67 25.29 -8.87
CA LYS A 312 10.09 25.65 -7.56
C LYS A 312 8.67 26.21 -7.66
N LYS A 313 8.38 27.07 -8.65
CA LYS A 313 7.02 27.63 -8.87
C LYS A 313 5.92 26.58 -9.09
N TYR A 314 6.27 25.38 -9.56
CA TYR A 314 5.31 24.30 -9.83
C TYR A 314 5.26 23.26 -8.71
N ILE A 315 6.37 23.06 -7.98
CA ILE A 315 6.51 21.98 -7.00
C ILE A 315 6.43 22.46 -5.54
N ASN A 316 6.61 23.75 -5.26
CA ASN A 316 6.55 24.28 -3.89
C ASN A 316 5.10 24.46 -3.39
N ASN A 317 4.41 23.35 -3.20
CA ASN A 317 3.03 23.31 -2.73
C ASN A 317 2.74 22.01 -1.96
N SER A 318 1.50 21.86 -1.48
CA SER A 318 1.06 20.71 -0.69
C SER A 318 0.77 19.46 -1.49
N ASN A 319 0.90 19.50 -2.83
CA ASN A 319 0.66 18.34 -3.67
C ASN A 319 1.84 17.35 -3.59
N PRO A 320 1.59 16.05 -3.82
CA PRO A 320 2.66 15.06 -3.87
C PRO A 320 3.59 15.30 -5.07
N LEU A 321 4.83 14.89 -4.90
CA LEU A 321 5.89 15.06 -5.89
C LEU A 321 6.65 13.74 -6.07
N ILE A 322 6.83 13.32 -7.31
CA ILE A 322 7.82 12.32 -7.70
C ILE A 322 8.90 13.00 -8.51
N ILE A 323 10.16 12.74 -8.16
CA ILE A 323 11.32 13.16 -8.94
C ILE A 323 11.91 11.91 -9.56
N SER A 324 12.16 11.93 -10.86
CA SER A 324 12.76 10.82 -11.58
C SER A 324 13.91 11.29 -12.45
N ASN A 325 15.01 10.54 -12.44
CA ASN A 325 16.09 10.72 -13.40
C ASN A 325 15.58 10.49 -14.84
N SER A 326 16.34 10.95 -15.83
CA SER A 326 15.96 10.91 -17.25
C SER A 326 16.68 9.83 -18.05
N ASP A 327 17.28 8.85 -17.37
CA ASP A 327 18.23 7.90 -17.96
C ASP A 327 18.16 6.49 -17.35
N GLN A 328 16.94 6.05 -17.05
CA GLN A 328 16.68 4.72 -16.52
C GLN A 328 15.31 4.21 -16.94
N PHE A 329 15.22 2.89 -17.07
CA PHE A 329 13.96 2.18 -17.25
C PHE A 329 13.73 1.24 -16.06
N ILE A 330 12.51 1.22 -15.52
CA ILE A 330 12.18 0.46 -14.31
C ILE A 330 10.96 -0.44 -14.52
N GLU A 331 11.03 -1.65 -13.96
CA GLU A 331 9.92 -2.59 -13.88
C GLU A 331 9.38 -2.62 -12.45
N TRP A 332 8.21 -2.04 -12.25
CA TRP A 332 7.56 -1.92 -10.95
C TRP A 332 6.04 -1.79 -11.10
N ASN A 333 5.33 -1.88 -9.98
CA ASN A 333 3.89 -1.64 -9.90
C ASN A 333 3.63 -0.29 -9.23
N SER A 334 3.52 0.76 -10.04
CA SER A 334 3.37 2.12 -9.52
C SER A 334 2.12 2.27 -8.63
N GLY A 335 1.01 1.62 -8.98
CA GLY A 335 -0.22 1.66 -8.20
C GLY A 335 -0.08 1.06 -6.81
N GLU A 336 0.55 -0.11 -6.71
CA GLU A 336 0.82 -0.76 -5.42
C GLU A 336 1.79 0.05 -4.57
N THR A 337 2.89 0.53 -5.16
CA THR A 337 3.90 1.28 -4.43
C THR A 337 3.36 2.60 -3.90
N MET A 338 2.63 3.36 -4.72
CA MET A 338 2.00 4.61 -4.29
C MET A 338 0.98 4.37 -3.19
N TYR A 339 0.18 3.30 -3.29
CA TYR A 339 -0.75 2.91 -2.24
C TYR A 339 -0.02 2.59 -0.92
N LYS A 340 1.13 1.90 -0.96
CA LYS A 340 1.95 1.63 0.23
C LYS A 340 2.49 2.90 0.86
N PHE A 341 3.03 3.83 0.08
CA PHE A 341 3.52 5.12 0.58
C PHE A 341 2.41 5.91 1.30
N ILE A 342 1.22 5.97 0.72
CA ILE A 342 0.06 6.65 1.30
C ILE A 342 -0.43 5.92 2.56
N ASN A 343 -0.62 4.60 2.49
CA ASN A 343 -1.18 3.81 3.60
C ASN A 343 -0.24 3.74 4.81
N LYS A 344 1.08 3.73 4.59
CA LYS A 344 2.08 3.84 5.67
C LYS A 344 2.23 5.26 6.20
N ASN A 345 1.49 6.23 5.65
CA ASN A 345 1.57 7.66 5.96
C ASN A 345 3.02 8.17 5.89
N ALA A 346 3.75 7.79 4.85
CA ALA A 346 5.13 8.21 4.66
C ALA A 346 5.19 9.67 4.20
N ASP A 347 6.14 10.43 4.73
CA ASP A 347 6.46 11.78 4.28
C ASP A 347 7.30 11.74 2.98
N GLY A 348 8.05 10.66 2.79
CA GLY A 348 8.75 10.38 1.54
C GLY A 348 9.02 8.90 1.31
N GLY A 349 9.35 8.55 0.07
CA GLY A 349 9.51 7.18 -0.40
C GLY A 349 10.64 7.07 -1.41
N ILE A 350 11.42 6.00 -1.34
CA ILE A 350 12.54 5.76 -2.25
C ILE A 350 12.35 4.39 -2.89
N LEU A 351 12.39 4.33 -4.23
CA LEU A 351 12.39 3.06 -4.93
C LEU A 351 13.81 2.47 -4.92
N THR A 352 13.90 1.19 -4.55
CA THR A 352 15.19 0.49 -4.37
C THR A 352 15.28 -0.82 -5.13
N PHE A 353 16.49 -1.32 -5.30
CA PHE A 353 16.80 -2.65 -5.78
C PHE A 353 18.07 -3.17 -5.09
N ASN A 354 18.25 -4.49 -5.10
CA ASN A 354 19.43 -5.10 -4.49
C ASN A 354 20.67 -4.89 -5.37
N SER A 355 21.69 -4.23 -4.82
CA SER A 355 22.98 -4.05 -5.48
C SER A 355 24.07 -3.72 -4.47
N MET A 356 25.33 -3.95 -4.85
CA MET A 356 26.53 -3.58 -4.09
C MET A 356 27.50 -2.73 -4.93
N HIS A 357 27.10 -2.32 -6.14
CA HIS A 357 27.97 -1.55 -7.03
C HIS A 357 28.10 -0.09 -6.55
N PRO A 358 29.31 0.48 -6.39
CA PRO A 358 29.51 1.82 -5.82
C PRO A 358 29.01 2.99 -6.69
N LYS A 359 28.40 2.72 -7.85
CA LYS A 359 27.95 3.76 -8.79
C LYS A 359 26.61 4.40 -8.39
N TRP A 360 25.88 3.74 -7.50
CA TRP A 360 24.54 4.13 -7.07
C TRP A 360 24.55 4.91 -5.76
N SER A 361 23.46 5.61 -5.48
CA SER A 361 23.10 6.06 -4.13
C SER A 361 22.44 4.90 -3.37
N TYR A 362 22.53 4.93 -2.04
CA TYR A 362 22.06 3.85 -1.16
C TYR A 362 21.20 4.37 -0.01
N ALA A 363 20.23 3.56 0.43
CA ALA A 363 19.38 3.86 1.58
C ALA A 363 19.53 2.79 2.67
N LYS A 364 19.92 3.20 3.88
CA LYS A 364 20.00 2.32 5.05
C LYS A 364 18.71 2.42 5.86
N VAL A 365 18.10 1.27 6.15
CA VAL A 365 16.86 1.18 6.91
C VAL A 365 17.09 0.59 8.30
N ASP A 366 16.15 0.85 9.21
CA ASP A 366 16.07 0.17 10.50
C ASP A 366 15.17 -1.08 10.47
N GLU A 367 15.02 -1.72 11.63
CA GLU A 367 14.22 -2.93 11.82
C GLU A 367 12.73 -2.75 11.47
N THR A 368 12.24 -1.51 11.43
CA THR A 368 10.85 -1.18 11.06
C THR A 368 10.67 -0.88 9.58
N GLY A 369 11.78 -0.89 8.80
CA GLY A 369 11.79 -0.52 7.39
C GLY A 369 11.77 1.01 7.15
N THR A 370 12.09 1.81 8.18
CA THR A 370 12.21 3.27 8.06
C THR A 370 13.66 3.64 7.70
N VAL A 371 13.85 4.57 6.77
CA VAL A 371 15.20 5.01 6.33
C VAL A 371 15.85 5.84 7.44
N LYS A 372 17.07 5.46 7.83
CA LYS A 372 17.90 6.16 8.81
C LYS A 372 18.95 7.06 8.17
N GLU A 373 19.42 6.68 6.99
CA GLU A 373 20.49 7.39 6.29
C GLU A 373 20.40 7.09 4.80
N VAL A 374 20.67 8.10 3.97
CA VAL A 374 20.95 7.90 2.55
C VAL A 374 22.35 8.41 2.21
N ALA A 375 23.03 7.78 1.26
CA ALA A 375 24.36 8.20 0.83
C ALA A 375 24.50 8.16 -0.68
N GLU A 376 25.13 9.19 -1.25
CA GLU A 376 25.46 9.28 -2.68
C GLU A 376 26.80 8.57 -2.95
N LYS A 377 26.82 7.63 -3.90
CA LYS A 377 28.04 6.91 -4.34
C LYS A 377 28.86 6.29 -3.21
N LYS A 378 28.20 5.90 -2.12
CA LYS A 378 28.78 5.22 -0.97
C LYS A 378 27.85 4.10 -0.53
N VAL A 379 28.36 2.87 -0.56
CA VAL A 379 27.60 1.67 -0.18
C VAL A 379 27.43 1.65 1.34
N ILE A 380 26.20 1.88 1.81
CA ILE A 380 25.84 1.85 3.25
C ILE A 380 24.82 0.74 3.59
N SER A 381 24.30 0.06 2.55
CA SER A 381 23.35 -1.05 2.60
C SER A 381 23.32 -1.75 1.23
N ASN A 382 22.49 -2.79 1.08
CA ASN A 382 22.23 -3.43 -0.22
C ASN A 382 21.09 -2.74 -1.00
N ASN A 383 20.47 -1.70 -0.45
CA ASN A 383 19.31 -1.02 -1.05
C ASN A 383 19.79 0.14 -1.91
N ALA A 384 20.21 -0.15 -3.14
CA ALA A 384 20.56 0.87 -4.11
C ALA A 384 19.30 1.58 -4.61
N THR A 385 19.36 2.91 -4.75
CA THR A 385 18.21 3.69 -5.24
C THR A 385 18.13 3.64 -6.76
N VAL A 386 16.91 3.65 -7.31
CA VAL A 386 16.68 3.58 -8.76
C VAL A 386 16.60 4.96 -9.42
N GLY A 387 16.83 6.05 -8.68
CA GLY A 387 16.65 7.42 -9.19
C GLY A 387 15.18 7.86 -9.27
N VAL A 388 14.29 7.29 -8.44
CA VAL A 388 12.89 7.71 -8.29
C VAL A 388 12.58 7.98 -6.82
N TYR A 389 12.15 9.21 -6.54
CA TYR A 389 12.04 9.77 -5.20
C TYR A 389 10.66 10.40 -4.99
N TYR A 390 9.89 9.85 -4.06
CA TYR A 390 8.56 10.32 -3.70
C TYR A 390 8.60 11.25 -2.48
N TRP A 391 7.81 12.33 -2.55
CA TRP A 391 7.56 13.26 -1.45
C TRP A 391 6.06 13.47 -1.33
N LYS A 392 5.54 13.35 -0.11
CA LYS A 392 4.13 13.59 0.18
C LYS A 392 3.70 15.03 -0.11
N LYS A 393 4.63 15.98 0.05
CA LYS A 393 4.46 17.40 -0.26
C LYS A 393 5.69 17.90 -0.99
N GLY A 394 5.50 18.50 -2.17
CA GLY A 394 6.60 19.12 -2.90
C GLY A 394 7.23 20.30 -2.16
N SER A 395 6.48 21.01 -1.31
CA SER A 395 7.01 22.05 -0.42
C SER A 395 8.06 21.53 0.57
N ASP A 396 7.90 20.28 1.05
CA ASP A 396 8.88 19.67 1.95
C ASP A 396 10.19 19.41 1.18
N TYR A 397 10.11 18.88 -0.05
CA TYR A 397 11.28 18.69 -0.91
C TYR A 397 12.04 19.99 -1.16
N VAL A 398 11.32 21.07 -1.49
CA VAL A 398 11.92 22.39 -1.77
C VAL A 398 12.66 22.91 -0.54
N ASN A 399 11.99 22.92 0.63
CA ASN A 399 12.59 23.36 1.90
C ASN A 399 13.86 22.56 2.24
N PHE A 400 13.80 21.23 2.17
CA PHE A 400 14.94 20.38 2.50
C PHE A 400 16.08 20.48 1.48
N SER A 401 15.77 20.72 0.21
CA SER A 401 16.78 20.95 -0.82
C SER A 401 17.51 22.27 -0.61
N GLU A 402 16.78 23.35 -0.30
CA GLU A 402 17.37 24.66 0.01
C GLU A 402 18.26 24.57 1.26
N ARG A 403 17.80 23.90 2.31
CA ARG A 403 18.60 23.65 3.51
C ARG A 403 19.88 22.87 3.23
N MET A 404 19.81 21.84 2.37
CA MET A 404 20.99 21.06 1.97
C MET A 404 22.01 21.95 1.22
N ILE A 405 21.52 22.84 0.36
CA ILE A 405 22.34 23.79 -0.41
C ILE A 405 22.98 24.83 0.52
N GLU A 406 22.22 25.41 1.45
CA GLU A 406 22.72 26.34 2.47
C GLU A 406 23.82 25.73 3.34
N LYS A 407 23.64 24.46 3.74
CA LYS A 407 24.66 23.68 4.46
C LYS A 407 25.83 23.22 3.58
N ASN A 408 25.78 23.48 2.28
CA ASN A 408 26.79 23.11 1.32
C ASN A 408 27.08 21.59 1.27
N ILE A 409 26.06 20.75 1.46
CA ILE A 409 26.20 19.29 1.47
C ILE A 409 26.22 18.79 0.03
N ARG A 410 27.40 18.42 -0.46
CA ARG A 410 27.63 17.98 -1.85
C ARG A 410 28.45 16.71 -1.92
N HIS A 411 28.41 16.04 -3.06
CA HIS A 411 29.34 14.98 -3.43
C HIS A 411 30.01 15.34 -4.75
N ASN A 412 31.34 15.26 -4.84
CA ASN A 412 32.10 15.67 -6.03
C ASN A 412 31.70 17.05 -6.58
N ASN A 413 31.55 18.03 -5.69
CA ASN A 413 31.10 19.41 -5.99
C ASN A 413 29.66 19.56 -6.53
N GLU A 414 28.87 18.49 -6.56
CA GLU A 414 27.49 18.51 -7.05
C GLU A 414 26.46 18.23 -5.95
N PHE A 415 25.32 18.92 -6.01
CA PHE A 415 24.15 18.68 -5.18
C PHE A 415 23.25 17.60 -5.79
N TYR A 416 23.09 16.47 -5.09
CA TYR A 416 22.28 15.33 -5.55
C TYR A 416 20.89 15.32 -4.92
N VAL A 417 19.92 14.71 -5.60
CA VAL A 417 18.53 14.62 -5.12
C VAL A 417 18.40 13.66 -3.94
N CYS A 418 19.12 12.53 -3.96
CA CYS A 418 19.02 11.51 -2.91
C CYS A 418 19.37 12.05 -1.50
N PRO A 419 20.52 12.73 -1.29
CA PRO A 419 20.89 13.28 0.02
C PRO A 419 19.91 14.27 0.66
N VAL A 420 18.97 14.85 -0.10
CA VAL A 420 17.92 15.72 0.44
C VAL A 420 17.11 15.01 1.54
N TYR A 421 16.93 13.69 1.45
CA TYR A 421 16.25 12.93 2.50
C TYR A 421 16.96 12.97 3.85
N ASN A 422 18.29 13.13 3.91
CA ASN A 422 18.97 13.25 5.21
C ASN A 422 18.50 14.49 5.98
N GLN A 423 18.21 15.60 5.28
CA GLN A 423 17.65 16.80 5.91
C GLN A 423 16.23 16.57 6.43
N ALA A 424 15.44 15.75 5.74
CA ALA A 424 14.10 15.36 6.20
C ALA A 424 14.15 14.40 7.40
N ILE A 425 15.11 13.47 7.41
CA ILE A 425 15.33 12.51 8.49
C ILE A 425 15.76 13.23 9.78
N GLU A 426 16.62 14.27 9.68
CA GLU A 426 16.97 15.15 10.80
C GLU A 426 15.71 15.75 11.47
N ASP A 427 14.70 16.12 10.67
CA ASP A 427 13.41 16.65 11.12
C ASP A 427 12.38 15.55 11.47
N LYS A 428 12.84 14.29 11.65
CA LYS A 428 12.01 13.13 12.01
C LYS A 428 10.90 12.81 11.01
N LYS A 429 11.07 13.17 9.74
CA LYS A 429 10.14 12.78 8.66
C LYS A 429 10.21 11.27 8.43
N LYS A 430 9.06 10.65 8.20
CA LYS A 430 8.97 9.21 7.95
C LYS A 430 9.29 8.90 6.50
N ILE A 431 10.50 8.41 6.25
CA ILE A 431 10.95 7.99 4.92
C ILE A 431 10.99 6.45 4.87
N ILE A 432 10.44 5.85 3.81
CA ILE A 432 10.44 4.39 3.62
C ILE A 432 10.97 4.01 2.24
N ILE A 433 11.35 2.75 2.08
CA ILE A 433 11.75 2.19 0.79
C ILE A 433 10.69 1.22 0.26
N GLU A 434 10.66 1.04 -1.05
CA GLU A 434 9.95 -0.07 -1.69
C GLU A 434 10.82 -0.65 -2.81
N ASP A 435 11.03 -1.96 -2.76
CA ASP A 435 11.85 -2.67 -3.74
C ASP A 435 11.09 -2.86 -5.05
N ILE A 436 11.79 -2.70 -6.18
CA ILE A 436 11.25 -2.94 -7.51
C ILE A 436 11.77 -4.24 -8.10
N LYS A 437 11.06 -4.74 -9.12
CA LYS A 437 11.40 -6.01 -9.77
C LYS A 437 12.72 -5.92 -10.54
N LYS A 438 12.92 -4.83 -11.32
CA LYS A 438 14.12 -4.66 -12.13
C LYS A 438 14.40 -3.20 -12.43
N MET A 439 15.68 -2.84 -12.41
CA MET A 439 16.20 -1.53 -12.78
C MET A 439 17.16 -1.70 -13.95
N TRP A 440 17.00 -0.87 -14.98
CA TRP A 440 17.86 -0.81 -16.15
C TRP A 440 18.45 0.59 -16.25
N GLY A 441 19.77 0.69 -16.16
CA GLY A 441 20.48 1.94 -16.42
C GLY A 441 20.51 2.24 -17.92
N LEU A 442 20.33 3.51 -18.29
CA LEU A 442 20.51 4.02 -19.65
C LEU A 442 21.49 5.23 -19.67
N GLY A 443 22.13 5.51 -18.52
CA GLY A 443 22.90 6.73 -18.28
C GLY A 443 24.33 6.72 -18.83
N THR A 444 24.83 5.57 -19.30
CA THR A 444 26.13 5.44 -19.99
C THR A 444 25.99 4.57 -21.23
N PRO A 445 26.92 4.69 -22.21
CA PRO A 445 26.93 3.81 -23.39
C PRO A 445 26.95 2.32 -23.03
N GLU A 446 27.72 1.92 -22.01
CA GLU A 446 27.82 0.53 -21.59
C GLU A 446 26.51 0.00 -20.98
N ASP A 447 25.85 0.83 -20.16
CA ASP A 447 24.53 0.51 -19.60
C ASP A 447 23.48 0.41 -20.71
N LEU A 448 23.56 1.27 -21.73
CA LEU A 448 22.68 1.23 -22.91
C LEU A 448 22.90 -0.01 -23.77
N GLU A 449 24.16 -0.39 -24.05
CA GLU A 449 24.48 -1.63 -24.77
C GLU A 449 23.98 -2.87 -24.03
N TYR A 450 24.12 -2.88 -22.71
CA TYR A 450 23.56 -3.94 -21.87
C TYR A 450 22.03 -4.01 -22.00
N PHE A 451 21.33 -2.87 -21.97
CA PHE A 451 19.89 -2.82 -22.18
C PHE A 451 19.49 -3.38 -23.55
N LEU A 452 20.12 -2.91 -24.64
CA LEU A 452 19.84 -3.36 -26.01
C LEU A 452 20.05 -4.87 -26.22
N LYS A 453 20.95 -5.47 -25.45
CA LYS A 453 21.28 -6.90 -25.56
C LYS A 453 20.35 -7.82 -24.76
N TYR A 454 19.81 -7.35 -23.63
CA TYR A 454 19.17 -8.23 -22.64
C TYR A 454 17.74 -7.86 -22.26
N TYR A 455 17.22 -6.73 -22.73
CA TYR A 455 15.81 -6.36 -22.62
C TYR A 455 15.05 -6.83 -23.86
#